data_AF-A0A9C9N6W9-F1
#
_entry.id   AF-A0A9C9N6W9-F1
#
_cell.length_a   1.000
_cell.length_b   1.000
_cell.length_c   1.000
_cell.angle_alpha   90.00
_cell.angle_beta   90.00
_cell.angle_gamma   90.00
#
_symmetry.space_group_name_H-M   'P 1'
#
loop_
_entity.id
_entity.type
_entity.pdbx_description
1 polymer ?
#
loop_
_entity_poly.entity_id
_entity_poly.type
_entity_poly.pdbx_seq_one_letter_code
_entity_poly.pdbx_strand_id
1 'polypeptide(L)'
;MLRRDPLPRRPQALAGGRAAQTGGHPSVQRRPAAAGLWEQSTAAAQFPECLPARRPRPAPAGIIPAATARPGDGVAEGGPRAAGELAVKHPAACIQCGDCVEVCPVEKVGGHAIVTFLADPDAADYSVWLCTICWRCHQVCPTGVDIYGLMMERRRHEAAPGGYQTAFERVLRSGLALPISQEELDQVRAAWGLEPVELPPADLVHILLHKSPSE
;
A
#
# COMPACT_ATOMS: atom_id res chain seq x y z
N MET A 1 14.53 28.92 -5.59
CA MET A 1 15.14 27.57 -5.72
C MET A 1 15.51 27.10 -4.33
N LEU A 2 14.69 26.25 -3.71
CA LEU A 2 15.00 25.66 -2.40
C LEU A 2 16.12 24.64 -2.59
N ARG A 3 17.32 24.93 -2.08
CA ARG A 3 18.42 23.97 -2.04
C ARG A 3 18.00 22.85 -1.09
N ARG A 4 17.91 21.63 -1.61
CA ARG A 4 17.81 20.42 -0.77
C ARG A 4 19.21 20.14 -0.26
N ASP A 5 19.45 20.43 1.00
CA ASP A 5 20.67 19.95 1.65
C ASP A 5 20.67 18.41 1.67
N PRO A 6 21.80 17.76 1.38
CA PRO A 6 21.89 16.31 1.41
C PRO A 6 21.66 15.81 2.84
N LEU A 7 20.78 14.82 3.00
CA LEU A 7 20.57 14.15 4.27
C LEU A 7 21.91 13.63 4.83
N PRO A 8 22.13 13.72 6.15
CA PRO A 8 23.36 13.22 6.76
C PRO A 8 23.55 11.73 6.44
N ARG A 9 24.81 11.35 6.20
CA ARG A 9 25.16 9.95 5.87
C ARG A 9 24.78 9.06 7.04
N ARG A 10 24.17 7.91 6.73
CA ARG A 10 23.79 6.88 7.70
C ARG A 10 24.98 6.57 8.63
N PRO A 11 24.83 6.65 9.96
CA PRO A 11 25.89 6.27 10.89
C PRO A 11 26.33 4.81 10.63
N GLN A 12 27.63 4.55 10.75
CA GLN A 12 28.16 3.19 10.65
C GLN A 12 27.61 2.33 11.79
N ALA A 13 27.33 1.05 11.49
CA ALA A 13 26.82 0.10 12.46
C ALA A 13 27.73 0.06 13.70
N LEU A 14 27.14 0.18 14.89
CA LEU A 14 27.84 0.03 16.17
C LEU A 14 28.55 -1.32 16.19
N ALA A 15 29.88 -1.28 16.22
CA ALA A 15 30.72 -2.47 16.34
C ALA A 15 30.56 -3.04 17.75
N GLY A 16 29.67 -4.02 17.91
CA GLY A 16 29.64 -4.88 19.08
C GLY A 16 30.92 -5.72 19.14
N GLY A 17 31.76 -5.43 20.12
CA GLY A 17 33.02 -6.12 20.36
C GLY A 17 32.80 -7.62 20.64
N ARG A 18 33.49 -8.48 19.89
CA ARG A 18 33.62 -9.90 20.22
C ARG A 18 34.77 -10.08 21.20
N ALA A 19 34.44 -10.38 22.45
CA ALA A 19 35.38 -10.96 23.39
C ALA A 19 35.82 -12.34 22.90
N ALA A 20 37.13 -12.55 22.83
CA ALA A 20 37.76 -13.80 22.49
C ALA A 20 37.46 -14.85 23.57
N GLN A 21 36.93 -16.01 23.16
CA GLN A 21 36.99 -17.23 23.96
C GLN A 21 37.53 -18.34 23.07
N THR A 22 38.70 -18.83 23.46
CA THR A 22 39.41 -19.96 22.88
C THR A 22 38.74 -21.27 23.30
N GLY A 23 38.20 -22.00 22.33
CA GLY A 23 37.69 -23.35 22.54
C GLY A 23 37.63 -24.07 21.19
N GLY A 24 38.46 -25.10 21.04
CA GLY A 24 38.63 -25.83 19.79
C GLY A 24 37.37 -26.61 19.36
N HIS A 25 37.12 -26.61 18.06
CA HIS A 25 36.27 -27.59 17.38
C HIS A 25 36.84 -27.85 15.97
N PRO A 26 36.64 -29.05 15.41
CA PRO A 26 37.50 -29.63 14.39
C PRO A 26 37.29 -29.04 12.99
N SER A 27 38.33 -29.16 12.17
CA SER A 27 38.46 -28.67 10.80
C SER A 27 37.34 -29.18 9.87
N VAL A 28 36.41 -28.29 9.52
CA VAL A 28 35.53 -28.50 8.36
C VAL A 28 36.29 -28.04 7.11
N GLN A 29 36.66 -29.01 6.27
CA GLN A 29 37.27 -28.78 4.97
C GLN A 29 36.35 -27.94 4.08
N ARG A 30 36.89 -26.87 3.48
CA ARG A 30 36.17 -26.07 2.47
C ARG A 30 36.03 -26.89 1.19
N ARG A 31 34.80 -27.16 0.76
CA ARG A 31 34.51 -27.68 -0.59
C ARG A 31 34.68 -26.55 -1.62
N PRO A 32 35.27 -26.80 -2.80
CA PRO A 32 35.38 -25.79 -3.84
C PRO A 32 34.01 -25.44 -4.43
N ALA A 33 33.87 -24.19 -4.85
CA ALA A 33 32.67 -23.65 -5.48
C ALA A 33 32.35 -24.38 -6.79
N ALA A 34 31.14 -24.91 -6.90
CA ALA A 34 30.61 -25.42 -8.16
C ALA A 34 30.24 -24.22 -9.04
N ALA A 35 31.15 -23.85 -9.94
CA ALA A 35 30.80 -23.12 -11.15
C ALA A 35 30.03 -24.06 -12.08
N GLY A 36 28.89 -23.62 -12.59
CA GLY A 36 28.17 -24.32 -13.67
C GLY A 36 26.79 -24.85 -13.28
N LEU A 37 25.83 -23.96 -13.03
CA LEU A 37 24.39 -24.28 -13.06
C LEU A 37 23.52 -23.12 -13.61
N TRP A 38 24.10 -22.17 -14.34
CA TRP A 38 23.34 -21.06 -14.95
C TRP A 38 23.11 -21.18 -16.47
N GLU A 39 23.67 -22.20 -17.12
CA GLU A 39 23.63 -22.36 -18.59
C GLU A 39 22.54 -23.32 -19.13
N GLN A 40 21.53 -23.66 -18.34
CA GLN A 40 20.45 -24.57 -18.79
C GLN A 40 19.06 -23.93 -18.63
N SER A 41 18.82 -22.84 -19.35
CA SER A 41 17.47 -22.42 -19.77
C SER A 41 17.53 -21.38 -20.88
N THR A 42 18.00 -21.78 -22.05
CA THR A 42 17.67 -21.12 -23.32
C THR A 42 16.77 -22.06 -24.13
N ALA A 43 15.63 -22.45 -23.55
CA ALA A 43 14.51 -22.94 -24.32
C ALA A 43 13.67 -21.71 -24.69
N ALA A 44 13.61 -21.41 -25.98
CA ALA A 44 12.86 -20.30 -26.54
C ALA A 44 11.38 -20.40 -26.13
N ALA A 45 10.99 -19.64 -25.10
CA ALA A 45 9.60 -19.32 -24.86
C ALA A 45 9.16 -18.37 -25.98
N GLN A 46 8.44 -18.90 -26.97
CA GLN A 46 7.69 -18.11 -27.92
C GLN A 46 6.62 -17.34 -27.14
N PHE A 47 6.91 -16.08 -26.83
CA PHE A 47 5.90 -15.13 -26.38
C PHE A 47 4.90 -14.94 -27.53
N PRO A 48 3.59 -15.10 -27.31
CA PRO A 48 2.61 -14.68 -28.31
C PRO A 48 2.80 -13.18 -28.57
N GLU A 49 2.76 -12.81 -29.85
CA GLU A 49 2.92 -11.44 -30.34
C GLU A 49 2.14 -10.45 -29.47
N CYS A 50 2.81 -9.33 -29.14
CA CYS A 50 2.16 -8.16 -28.56
C CYS A 50 0.89 -7.83 -29.34
N LEU A 51 -0.26 -7.90 -28.67
CA LEU A 51 -1.50 -7.30 -29.16
C LEU A 51 -1.19 -5.86 -29.61
N PRO A 52 -1.68 -5.42 -30.79
CA PRO A 52 -1.36 -4.10 -31.29
C PRO A 52 -1.83 -3.04 -30.29
N ALA A 53 -0.95 -2.07 -30.02
CA ALA A 53 -1.26 -0.90 -29.22
C ALA A 53 -2.59 -0.30 -29.70
N ARG A 54 -3.60 -0.25 -28.81
CA ARG A 54 -4.86 0.43 -29.12
C ARG A 54 -4.53 1.88 -29.47
N ARG A 55 -5.03 2.36 -30.61
CA ARG A 55 -4.76 3.71 -31.11
C ARG A 55 -5.11 4.74 -30.02
N PRO A 56 -4.28 5.75 -29.77
CA PRO A 56 -4.65 6.84 -28.87
C PRO A 56 -5.92 7.51 -29.42
N ARG A 57 -6.93 7.62 -28.56
CA ARG A 57 -8.18 8.31 -28.89
C ARG A 57 -7.90 9.83 -28.91
N PRO A 58 -8.44 10.58 -29.88
CA PRO A 58 -8.28 12.04 -29.88
C PRO A 58 -8.92 12.64 -28.63
N ALA A 59 -8.25 13.63 -28.04
CA ALA A 59 -8.71 14.34 -26.86
C ALA A 59 -10.11 14.93 -27.11
N PRO A 60 -11.08 14.80 -26.17
CA PRO A 60 -12.34 15.49 -26.31
C PRO A 60 -12.10 17.01 -26.24
N ALA A 61 -12.54 17.71 -27.28
CA ALA A 61 -12.57 19.16 -27.29
C ALA A 61 -13.60 19.67 -26.27
N GLY A 62 -13.12 20.45 -25.30
CA GLY A 62 -13.94 21.35 -24.50
C GLY A 62 -14.85 20.69 -23.47
N ILE A 63 -14.35 20.54 -22.24
CA ILE A 63 -15.19 20.62 -21.04
C ILE A 63 -14.54 21.65 -20.12
N ILE A 64 -15.24 22.76 -19.91
CA ILE A 64 -14.89 23.82 -18.97
C ILE A 64 -14.87 23.22 -17.55
N PRO A 65 -13.88 23.52 -16.69
CA PRO A 65 -13.89 22.99 -15.33
C PRO A 65 -15.07 23.61 -14.57
N ALA A 66 -16.05 22.78 -14.20
CA ALA A 66 -17.01 23.15 -13.18
C ALA A 66 -16.24 23.38 -11.88
N ALA A 67 -16.56 24.50 -11.22
CA ALA A 67 -15.92 25.00 -10.03
C ALA A 67 -15.71 23.91 -8.96
N THR A 68 -14.54 23.96 -8.34
CA THR A 68 -14.13 23.11 -7.23
C THR A 68 -15.09 23.24 -6.06
N ALA A 69 -16.04 22.30 -5.94
CA ALA A 69 -16.65 21.99 -4.66
C ALA A 69 -15.58 21.30 -3.80
N ARG A 70 -15.26 21.89 -2.65
CA ARG A 70 -14.37 21.29 -1.66
C ARG A 70 -15.00 19.97 -1.16
N PRO A 71 -14.28 18.85 -1.13
CA PRO A 71 -14.77 17.65 -0.47
C PRO A 71 -14.78 17.91 1.05
N GLY A 72 -15.96 18.09 1.63
CA GLY A 72 -16.11 18.40 3.06
C GLY A 72 -17.55 18.53 3.57
N ASP A 73 -18.49 18.96 2.73
CA ASP A 73 -19.86 19.24 3.20
C ASP A 73 -20.82 18.14 2.78
N GLY A 74 -20.89 17.06 3.58
CA GLY A 74 -21.81 15.96 3.32
C GLY A 74 -21.61 14.72 4.19
N VAL A 75 -21.39 14.88 5.49
CA VAL A 75 -21.59 13.77 6.44
C VAL A 75 -23.09 13.54 6.62
N ALA A 76 -23.63 12.52 5.95
CA ALA A 76 -24.93 11.97 6.31
C ALA A 76 -24.76 11.14 7.59
N GLU A 77 -25.34 11.61 8.69
CA GLU A 77 -25.38 10.91 9.97
C GLU A 77 -26.37 9.73 9.95
N GLY A 78 -25.96 8.61 10.57
CA GLY A 78 -26.81 7.76 11.41
C GLY A 78 -27.76 6.73 10.76
N GLY A 79 -27.44 5.44 10.90
CA GLY A 79 -28.42 4.34 10.78
C GLY A 79 -27.80 2.95 10.99
N PRO A 80 -28.49 2.01 11.67
CA PRO A 80 -27.89 0.75 12.15
C PRO A 80 -27.45 -0.15 11.00
N ARG A 81 -26.22 -0.68 11.10
CA ARG A 81 -25.63 -1.59 10.10
C ARG A 81 -26.27 -2.98 10.23
N ALA A 82 -27.37 -3.18 9.51
CA ALA A 82 -27.81 -4.52 9.15
C ALA A 82 -26.76 -5.16 8.24
N ALA A 83 -26.28 -6.33 8.64
CA ALA A 83 -25.47 -7.21 7.80
C ALA A 83 -26.35 -7.76 6.66
N GLY A 84 -26.56 -6.93 5.65
CA GLY A 84 -27.07 -7.32 4.34
C GLY A 84 -25.94 -7.12 3.34
N GLU A 85 -25.67 -8.15 2.53
CA GLU A 85 -24.63 -8.18 1.50
C GLU A 85 -24.83 -7.03 0.52
N LEU A 86 -24.16 -5.90 0.77
CA LEU A 86 -24.20 -4.75 -0.11
C LEU A 86 -23.18 -5.00 -1.22
N ALA A 87 -23.55 -5.86 -2.17
CA ALA A 87 -22.79 -6.09 -3.38
C ALA A 87 -22.55 -4.74 -4.05
N VAL A 88 -21.29 -4.31 -4.06
CA VAL A 88 -20.93 -3.00 -4.56
C VAL A 88 -21.18 -2.97 -6.06
N LYS A 89 -22.03 -2.04 -6.51
CA LYS A 89 -22.50 -1.99 -7.89
C LYS A 89 -21.54 -1.23 -8.78
N HIS A 90 -21.59 -1.52 -10.08
CA HIS A 90 -20.84 -0.76 -11.06
C HIS A 90 -21.38 0.68 -11.14
N PRO A 91 -20.52 1.72 -11.15
CA PRO A 91 -20.98 3.10 -11.18
C PRO A 91 -21.77 3.40 -12.47
N ALA A 92 -22.99 3.93 -12.32
CA ALA A 92 -23.85 4.27 -13.46
C ALA A 92 -23.27 5.37 -14.37
N ALA A 93 -22.43 6.26 -13.82
CA ALA A 93 -21.75 7.32 -14.57
C ALA A 93 -20.50 6.82 -15.33
N CYS A 94 -20.09 5.57 -15.14
CA CYS A 94 -18.93 5.01 -15.83
C CYS A 94 -19.29 4.73 -17.30
N ILE A 95 -18.59 5.38 -18.23
CA ILE A 95 -18.74 5.18 -19.67
C ILE A 95 -17.77 4.12 -20.24
N GLN A 96 -17.12 3.35 -19.36
CA GLN A 96 -16.13 2.32 -19.70
C GLN A 96 -15.05 2.80 -20.70
N CYS A 97 -14.51 4.00 -20.49
CA CYS A 97 -13.48 4.58 -21.36
C CYS A 97 -12.12 3.85 -21.25
N GLY A 98 -11.83 3.21 -20.12
CA GLY A 98 -10.57 2.50 -19.87
C GLY A 98 -9.42 3.36 -19.35
N ASP A 99 -9.56 4.69 -19.27
CA ASP A 99 -8.47 5.59 -18.85
C ASP A 99 -7.90 5.23 -17.46
N CYS A 100 -8.77 4.78 -16.55
CA CYS A 100 -8.38 4.32 -15.22
C CYS A 100 -7.46 3.08 -15.23
N VAL A 101 -7.65 2.17 -16.19
CA VAL A 101 -6.82 0.97 -16.39
C VAL A 101 -5.47 1.39 -16.97
N GLU A 102 -5.47 2.24 -18.00
CA GLU A 102 -4.27 2.72 -18.68
C GLU A 102 -3.29 3.46 -17.76
N VAL A 103 -3.78 4.18 -16.74
CA VAL A 103 -2.92 4.86 -15.77
C VAL A 103 -2.57 4.01 -14.55
N CYS A 104 -3.21 2.86 -14.36
CA CYS A 104 -3.02 2.02 -13.19
C CYS A 104 -1.65 1.34 -13.22
N PRO A 105 -0.78 1.57 -12.23
CA PRO A 105 0.52 0.90 -12.21
C PRO A 105 0.42 -0.61 -11.95
N VAL A 106 -0.66 -1.08 -11.32
CA VAL A 106 -0.91 -2.50 -11.04
C VAL A 106 -1.22 -3.27 -12.32
N GLU A 107 -2.12 -2.73 -13.14
CA GLU A 107 -2.47 -3.32 -14.45
C GLU A 107 -1.23 -3.41 -15.36
N LYS A 108 -0.38 -2.37 -15.34
CA LYS A 108 0.86 -2.33 -16.15
C LYS A 108 1.86 -3.44 -15.82
N VAL A 109 1.84 -3.94 -14.59
CA VAL A 109 2.72 -5.05 -14.16
C VAL A 109 2.01 -6.40 -14.16
N GLY A 110 0.79 -6.48 -14.73
CA GLY A 110 0.02 -7.70 -14.87
C GLY A 110 -0.77 -8.11 -13.63
N GLY A 111 -0.97 -7.22 -12.66
CA GLY A 111 -1.94 -7.42 -11.58
C GLY A 111 -3.31 -6.87 -11.94
N HIS A 112 -4.35 -7.28 -11.21
CA HIS A 112 -5.73 -6.83 -11.45
C HIS A 112 -6.29 -6.16 -10.19
N ALA A 113 -6.38 -4.83 -10.22
CA ALA A 113 -6.91 -4.02 -9.13
C ALA A 113 -8.40 -3.72 -9.34
N ILE A 114 -8.97 -2.89 -8.46
CA ILE A 114 -10.38 -2.45 -8.56
C ILE A 114 -10.76 -1.82 -9.92
N VAL A 115 -9.78 -1.38 -10.72
CA VAL A 115 -10.04 -0.81 -12.06
C VAL A 115 -10.39 -1.89 -13.09
N THR A 116 -10.01 -3.15 -12.87
CA THR A 116 -10.46 -4.29 -13.69
C THR A 116 -11.99 -4.41 -13.64
N PHE A 117 -12.58 -4.31 -12.44
CA PHE A 117 -14.03 -4.25 -12.25
C PHE A 117 -14.71 -3.05 -12.95
N LEU A 118 -14.00 -1.92 -13.10
CA LEU A 118 -14.53 -0.75 -13.81
C LEU A 118 -14.45 -0.88 -15.34
N ALA A 119 -13.51 -1.67 -15.83
CA ALA A 119 -13.41 -2.01 -17.24
C ALA A 119 -14.38 -3.14 -17.60
N ASP A 120 -14.58 -4.09 -16.71
CA ASP A 120 -15.49 -5.23 -16.86
C ASP A 120 -16.26 -5.45 -15.53
N PRO A 121 -17.55 -5.06 -15.47
CA PRO A 121 -18.40 -5.23 -14.29
C PRO A 121 -18.55 -6.68 -13.82
N ASP A 122 -18.35 -7.64 -14.71
CA ASP A 122 -18.48 -9.07 -14.42
C ASP A 122 -17.13 -9.71 -14.04
N ALA A 123 -16.03 -8.96 -14.11
CA ALA A 123 -14.72 -9.44 -13.68
C ALA A 123 -14.72 -9.79 -12.19
N ALA A 124 -14.27 -11.00 -11.88
CA ALA A 124 -14.07 -11.51 -10.52
C ALA A 124 -12.60 -11.76 -10.20
N ASP A 125 -11.73 -11.66 -11.21
CA ASP A 125 -10.29 -11.89 -11.16
C ASP A 125 -9.53 -10.62 -10.77
N TYR A 126 -9.99 -9.90 -9.76
CA TYR A 126 -9.28 -8.76 -9.19
C TYR A 126 -9.28 -8.82 -7.66
N SER A 127 -8.34 -8.09 -7.05
CA SER A 127 -8.36 -7.85 -5.61
C SER A 127 -8.32 -6.36 -5.32
N VAL A 128 -9.19 -5.91 -4.41
CA VAL A 128 -9.21 -4.51 -3.98
C VAL A 128 -7.93 -4.12 -3.23
N TRP A 129 -7.26 -5.11 -2.63
CA TRP A 129 -6.04 -4.93 -1.84
C TRP A 129 -4.80 -4.70 -2.70
N LEU A 130 -4.88 -4.96 -4.01
CA LEU A 130 -3.83 -4.57 -4.95
C LEU A 130 -3.84 -3.06 -5.27
N CYS A 131 -4.96 -2.36 -5.04
CA CYS A 131 -5.01 -0.92 -5.23
C CYS A 131 -4.06 -0.20 -4.27
N THR A 132 -3.09 0.53 -4.83
CA THR A 132 -2.08 1.31 -4.08
C THR A 132 -2.59 2.66 -3.58
N ILE A 133 -3.85 3.01 -3.84
CA ILE A 133 -4.46 4.30 -3.48
C ILE A 133 -3.63 5.49 -4.02
N CYS A 134 -3.12 5.38 -5.24
CA CYS A 134 -2.31 6.44 -5.86
C CYS A 134 -3.12 7.57 -6.52
N TRP A 135 -4.46 7.47 -6.52
CA TRP A 135 -5.41 8.47 -7.05
C TRP A 135 -5.35 8.78 -8.56
N ARG A 136 -4.46 8.16 -9.34
CA ARG A 136 -4.33 8.42 -10.78
C ARG A 136 -5.62 8.17 -11.56
N CYS A 137 -6.29 7.06 -11.29
CA CYS A 137 -7.56 6.70 -11.94
C CYS A 137 -8.66 7.74 -11.71
N HIS A 138 -8.69 8.35 -10.51
CA HIS A 138 -9.65 9.39 -10.18
C HIS A 138 -9.36 10.70 -10.92
N GLN A 139 -8.08 11.06 -11.08
CA GLN A 139 -7.67 12.29 -11.78
C GLN A 139 -7.95 12.26 -13.29
N VAL A 140 -7.91 11.08 -13.91
CA VAL A 140 -8.12 10.95 -15.37
C VAL A 140 -9.56 10.62 -15.74
N CYS A 141 -10.45 10.34 -14.78
CA CYS A 141 -11.80 9.92 -15.07
C CYS A 141 -12.61 11.09 -15.69
N PRO A 142 -13.07 10.98 -16.96
CA PRO A 142 -13.77 12.08 -17.62
C PRO A 142 -15.19 12.33 -17.06
N THR A 143 -15.78 11.35 -16.38
CA THR A 143 -17.11 11.44 -15.78
C THR A 143 -17.08 11.61 -14.26
N GLY A 144 -15.89 11.69 -13.65
CA GLY A 144 -15.74 11.95 -12.22
C GLY A 144 -16.20 10.80 -11.31
N VAL A 145 -16.06 9.55 -11.73
CA VAL A 145 -16.38 8.38 -10.89
C VAL A 145 -15.55 8.41 -9.60
N ASP A 146 -16.21 8.25 -8.45
CA ASP A 146 -15.54 8.08 -7.16
C ASP A 146 -14.96 6.66 -7.01
N ILE A 147 -13.83 6.43 -7.68
CA ILE A 147 -13.11 5.15 -7.64
C ILE A 147 -12.53 4.89 -6.24
N TYR A 148 -12.18 5.94 -5.49
CA TYR A 148 -11.68 5.78 -4.12
C TYR A 148 -12.79 5.27 -3.19
N GLY A 149 -13.98 5.88 -3.22
CA GLY A 149 -15.13 5.42 -2.46
C GLY A 149 -15.50 3.98 -2.80
N LEU A 150 -15.52 3.64 -4.10
CA LEU A 150 -15.75 2.27 -4.57
C LEU A 150 -14.74 1.26 -3.99
N MET A 151 -13.45 1.63 -4.01
CA MET A 151 -12.37 0.84 -3.46
C MET A 151 -12.51 0.66 -1.95
N MET A 152 -12.83 1.73 -1.22
CA MET A 152 -13.01 1.65 0.23
C MET A 152 -14.23 0.81 0.62
N GLU A 153 -15.30 0.87 -0.15
CA GLU A 153 -16.47 0.02 0.07
C GLU A 153 -16.13 -1.45 -0.20
N ARG A 154 -15.42 -1.75 -1.30
CA ARG A 154 -14.98 -3.12 -1.59
C ARG A 154 -14.04 -3.70 -0.53
N ARG A 155 -13.16 -2.89 0.08
CA ARG A 155 -12.31 -3.30 1.21
C ARG A 155 -13.10 -3.72 2.46
N ARG A 156 -14.34 -3.29 2.62
CA ARG A 156 -15.21 -3.74 3.72
C ARG A 156 -15.75 -5.16 3.50
N HIS A 157 -15.72 -5.64 2.26
CA HIS A 157 -16.29 -6.91 1.83
C HIS A 157 -15.23 -7.96 1.48
N GLU A 158 -14.00 -7.55 1.17
CA GLU A 158 -12.87 -8.45 0.93
C GLU A 158 -11.98 -8.55 2.17
N ALA A 159 -11.68 -9.78 2.61
CA ALA A 159 -10.81 -10.00 3.76
C ALA A 159 -9.43 -9.35 3.57
N ALA A 160 -8.98 -8.61 4.59
CA ALA A 160 -7.69 -7.93 4.54
C ALA A 160 -6.52 -8.93 4.46
N PRO A 161 -5.43 -8.65 3.72
CA PRO A 161 -4.23 -9.47 3.77
C PRO A 161 -3.64 -9.51 5.18
N GLY A 162 -2.98 -10.62 5.55
CA GLY A 162 -2.50 -10.86 6.91
C GLY A 162 -1.65 -9.73 7.50
N GLY A 163 -0.80 -9.08 6.68
CA GLY A 163 0.00 -7.93 7.14
C GLY A 163 -0.84 -6.73 7.60
N TYR A 164 -1.98 -6.46 6.95
CA TYR A 164 -2.91 -5.41 7.38
C TYR A 164 -3.63 -5.80 8.67
N GLN A 165 -4.04 -7.06 8.80
CA GLN A 165 -4.66 -7.58 10.03
C GLN A 165 -3.71 -7.45 11.22
N THR A 166 -2.46 -7.91 11.06
CA THR A 166 -1.42 -7.79 12.09
C THR A 166 -1.12 -6.33 12.44
N ALA A 167 -1.04 -5.43 11.46
CA ALA A 167 -0.84 -4.01 11.72
C ALA A 167 -2.01 -3.42 12.51
N PHE A 168 -3.25 -3.78 12.14
CA PHE A 168 -4.46 -3.34 12.83
C PHE A 168 -4.49 -3.82 14.30
N GLU A 169 -4.20 -5.09 14.55
CA GLU A 169 -4.09 -5.64 15.91
C GLU A 169 -3.02 -4.93 16.75
N ARG A 170 -1.87 -4.59 16.16
CA ARG A 170 -0.80 -3.85 16.83
C ARG A 170 -1.24 -2.44 17.21
N VAL A 171 -1.99 -1.77 16.34
CA VAL A 171 -2.58 -0.45 16.63
C VAL A 171 -3.59 -0.56 17.78
N LEU A 172 -4.49 -1.54 17.76
CA LEU A 172 -5.44 -1.73 18.86
C LEU A 172 -4.74 -2.00 20.21
N ARG A 173 -3.64 -2.74 20.18
CA ARG A 173 -2.88 -3.08 21.39
C ARG A 173 -2.00 -1.96 21.92
N SER A 174 -1.39 -1.16 21.05
CA SER A 174 -0.28 -0.27 21.43
C SER A 174 -0.31 1.12 20.79
N GLY A 175 -1.27 1.40 19.91
CA GLY A 175 -1.32 2.62 19.11
C GLY A 175 -0.33 2.68 17.95
N LEU A 176 0.57 1.71 17.83
CA LEU A 176 1.62 1.67 16.82
C LEU A 176 1.40 0.52 15.84
N ALA A 177 1.29 0.83 14.55
CA ALA A 177 1.25 -0.20 13.49
C ALA A 177 2.59 -0.96 13.37
N LEU A 178 3.69 -0.24 13.65
CA LEU A 178 5.06 -0.75 13.69
C LEU A 178 5.62 -0.49 15.10
N PRO A 179 5.45 -1.42 16.05
CA PRO A 179 5.96 -1.27 17.41
C PRO A 179 7.48 -1.10 17.43
N ILE A 180 7.94 -0.19 18.27
CA ILE A 180 9.35 0.07 18.58
C ILE A 180 9.45 0.32 20.08
N SER A 181 10.51 -0.16 20.73
CA SER A 181 10.73 0.13 22.15
C SER A 181 11.26 1.56 22.37
N GLN A 182 11.10 2.09 23.59
CA GLN A 182 11.63 3.40 23.96
C GLN A 182 13.16 3.45 23.73
N GLU A 183 13.86 2.41 24.18
CA GLU A 183 15.31 2.28 24.03
C GLU A 183 15.74 2.30 22.56
N GLU A 184 15.10 1.49 21.70
CA GLU A 184 15.42 1.47 20.27
C GLU A 184 15.12 2.81 19.59
N LEU A 185 14.01 3.47 19.96
CA LEU A 185 13.67 4.78 19.43
C LEU A 185 14.75 5.81 19.80
N ASP A 186 15.17 5.85 21.06
CA ASP A 186 16.19 6.78 21.54
C ASP A 186 17.55 6.53 20.88
N GLN A 187 17.95 5.27 20.72
CA GLN A 187 19.16 4.90 20.00
C GLN A 187 19.13 5.38 18.54
N VAL A 188 18.02 5.13 17.83
CA VAL A 188 17.88 5.60 16.43
C VAL A 188 17.92 7.12 16.39
N ARG A 189 17.19 7.81 17.26
CA ARG A 189 17.14 9.28 17.28
C ARG A 189 18.51 9.89 17.59
N ALA A 190 19.22 9.39 18.59
CA ALA A 190 20.56 9.84 18.95
C ALA A 190 21.56 9.64 17.80
N ALA A 191 21.48 8.51 17.08
CA ALA A 191 22.33 8.24 15.91
C ALA A 191 22.15 9.30 14.80
N TRP A 192 20.97 9.94 14.72
CA TRP A 192 20.68 11.02 13.78
C TRP A 192 20.75 12.42 14.41
N GLY A 193 21.24 12.55 15.64
CA GLY A 193 21.34 13.83 16.36
C GLY A 193 20.00 14.45 16.72
N LEU A 194 18.96 13.64 16.87
CA LEU A 194 17.61 14.06 17.24
C LEU A 194 17.39 13.93 18.76
N GLU A 195 16.71 14.91 19.36
CA GLU A 195 16.33 14.91 20.78
C GLU A 195 15.47 13.68 21.13
N PRO A 196 15.60 13.04 22.31
CA PRO A 196 14.72 11.97 22.75
C PRO A 196 13.24 12.35 22.74
N VAL A 197 12.37 11.35 22.59
CA VAL A 197 10.91 11.52 22.65
C VAL A 197 10.33 10.37 23.45
N GLU A 198 9.44 10.68 24.39
CA GLU A 198 8.72 9.67 25.16
C GLU A 198 7.59 9.07 24.33
N LEU A 199 7.58 7.73 24.23
CA LEU A 199 6.47 7.00 23.65
C LEU A 199 5.26 7.05 24.57
N PRO A 200 4.03 7.16 24.03
CA PRO A 200 2.82 7.03 24.83
C PRO A 200 2.76 5.67 25.54
N PRO A 201 2.08 5.59 26.70
CA PRO A 201 1.84 4.32 27.38
C PRO A 201 1.17 3.31 26.45
N ALA A 202 1.59 2.05 26.54
CA ALA A 202 1.11 0.99 25.64
C ALA A 202 -0.42 0.76 25.76
N ASP A 203 -1.00 1.01 26.93
CA ASP A 203 -2.41 0.86 27.22
C ASP A 203 -3.26 2.09 26.86
N LEU A 204 -2.66 3.18 26.34
CA LEU A 204 -3.36 4.41 26.03
C LEU A 204 -4.54 4.19 25.07
N VAL A 205 -4.37 3.35 24.04
CA VAL A 205 -5.46 3.05 23.10
C VAL A 205 -6.60 2.32 23.78
N HIS A 206 -6.30 1.35 24.65
CA HIS A 206 -7.31 0.65 25.42
C HIS A 206 -8.07 1.62 26.33
N ILE A 207 -7.37 2.54 27.00
CA ILE A 207 -8.00 3.59 27.81
C ILE A 207 -8.93 4.45 26.94
N LEU A 208 -8.47 4.93 25.78
CA LEU A 208 -9.26 5.80 24.91
C LEU A 208 -10.51 5.12 24.34
N LEU A 209 -10.46 3.82 24.05
CA LEU A 209 -11.59 3.08 23.49
C LEU A 209 -12.61 2.62 24.54
N HIS A 210 -12.19 2.44 25.80
CA HIS A 210 -13.04 1.87 26.86
C HIS A 210 -13.37 2.85 27.99
N LYS A 211 -12.81 4.05 27.99
CA LYS A 211 -13.23 5.11 28.90
C LYS A 211 -14.58 5.66 28.42
N SER A 212 -15.67 5.22 29.06
CA SER A 212 -16.99 5.83 28.91
C SER A 212 -16.88 7.35 29.09
N PRO A 213 -17.64 8.18 28.35
CA PRO A 213 -17.78 9.58 28.73
C PRO A 213 -18.26 9.61 30.18
N SER A 214 -17.49 10.25 31.05
CA SER A 214 -17.86 10.48 32.44
C SER A 214 -19.21 11.20 32.48
N GLU A 215 -20.09 10.73 33.37
CA GLU A 215 -21.41 11.30 33.72
C GLU A 215 -21.48 12.83 33.71
#